data_AF-A0A353N5F5-F1
#
_entry.id   AF-A0A353N5F5-F1
#
_cell.length_a   1.000
_cell.length_b   1.000
_cell.length_c   1.000
_cell.angle_alpha   90.00
_cell.angle_beta   90.00
_cell.angle_gamma   90.00
#
_symmetry.space_group_name_H-M   'P 1'
#
loop_
_entity.id
_entity.type
_entity.pdbx_description
1 polymer ?
#
loop_
_entity_poly.entity_id
_entity_poly.type
_entity_poly.pdbx_seq_one_letter_code
_entity_poly.pdbx_strand_id
1 'polypeptide(L)'
;RVVETPAGLLNAIGLQNPGLTVFLEKELPFLRELETTIIVNIAGFTIEEFARLASALDRAKGISVLELNISCPNVKAGGMAF
;
A
#
# COMPACT_ATOMS: atom_id res chain seq x y z
N ARG A 1 -1.19 0.79 -16.53
CA ARG A 1 -0.82 1.56 -17.75
C ARG A 1 -0.60 3.02 -17.37
N VAL A 2 0.20 3.76 -18.13
CA VAL A 2 0.46 5.20 -17.95
C VAL A 2 0.33 5.93 -19.29
N VAL A 3 -0.13 7.18 -19.28
CA VAL A 3 -0.16 8.06 -20.46
C VAL A 3 0.06 9.51 -20.03
N GLU A 4 0.85 10.26 -20.80
CA GLU A 4 1.10 11.69 -20.57
C GLU A 4 -0.10 12.54 -21.00
N THR A 5 -0.31 13.66 -20.31
CA THR A 5 -1.32 14.69 -20.65
C THR A 5 -0.67 16.07 -20.60
N PRO A 6 -1.27 17.13 -21.18
CA PRO A 6 -0.75 18.49 -20.98
C PRO A 6 -0.60 18.80 -19.48
N ALA A 7 0.63 19.11 -19.07
CA ALA A 7 1.02 19.38 -17.69
C ALA A 7 0.70 18.25 -16.68
N GLY A 8 0.61 16.98 -17.11
CA GLY A 8 0.29 15.89 -16.19
C GLY A 8 0.53 14.48 -16.72
N LEU A 9 0.11 13.50 -15.92
CA LEU A 9 0.20 12.07 -16.23
C LEU A 9 -1.01 11.35 -15.65
N LEU A 10 -1.64 10.52 -16.47
CA LEU A 10 -2.69 9.60 -16.05
C LEU A 10 -2.08 8.22 -15.82
N ASN A 11 -2.41 7.58 -14.70
CA ASN A 11 -2.01 6.21 -14.41
C ASN A 11 -3.22 5.36 -13.99
N ALA A 12 -3.18 4.11 -14.45
CA ALA A 12 -4.11 3.05 -14.09
C ALA A 12 -3.29 1.78 -13.85
N ILE A 13 -2.46 1.79 -12.80
CA ILE A 13 -1.56 0.67 -12.44
C ILE A 13 -2.32 -0.46 -11.75
N GLY A 14 -3.39 -0.15 -11.02
CA GLY A 14 -4.21 -1.15 -10.34
C GLY A 14 -3.52 -1.78 -9.13
N LEU A 15 -2.74 -0.99 -8.37
CA LEU A 15 -2.06 -1.41 -7.13
C LEU A 15 -1.15 -2.63 -7.31
N GLN A 16 -0.52 -2.79 -8.47
CA GLN A 16 0.45 -3.87 -8.70
C GLN A 16 1.60 -3.78 -7.67
N ASN A 17 1.78 -4.83 -6.88
CA ASN A 17 2.80 -4.91 -5.82
C ASN A 17 3.22 -6.38 -5.61
N PRO A 18 4.39 -6.64 -4.99
CA PRO A 18 4.90 -8.01 -4.82
C PRO A 18 4.18 -8.80 -3.71
N GLY A 19 3.24 -8.18 -2.99
CA GLY A 19 2.50 -8.76 -1.88
C GLY A 19 3.22 -8.63 -0.53
N LEU A 20 2.45 -8.83 0.54
CA LEU A 20 2.91 -8.67 1.93
C LEU A 20 4.12 -9.54 2.28
N THR A 21 4.11 -10.81 1.89
CA THR A 21 5.19 -11.76 2.24
C THR A 21 6.52 -11.30 1.65
N VAL A 22 6.54 -10.99 0.34
CA VAL A 22 7.75 -10.54 -0.34
C VAL A 22 8.23 -9.19 0.22
N PHE A 23 7.29 -8.28 0.51
CA PHE A 23 7.62 -7.01 1.15
C PHE A 23 8.34 -7.20 2.50
N LEU A 24 7.82 -8.07 3.37
CA LEU A 24 8.42 -8.34 4.69
C LEU A 24 9.77 -9.03 4.60
N GLU A 25 9.95 -9.95 3.65
CA GLU A 25 11.15 -10.78 3.53
C GLU A 25 12.28 -10.10 2.76
N LYS A 26 11.98 -9.19 1.83
CA LYS A 26 12.97 -8.62 0.90
C LYS A 26 13.04 -7.10 0.96
N GLU A 27 11.91 -6.43 0.79
CA GLU A 27 11.87 -4.97 0.64
C GLU A 27 12.13 -4.24 1.97
N LEU A 28 11.42 -4.64 3.04
CA LEU A 28 11.54 -4.01 4.35
C LEU A 28 12.96 -4.13 4.96
N PRO A 29 13.65 -5.29 4.88
CA PRO A 29 15.04 -5.37 5.30
C PRO A 29 15.95 -4.37 4.57
N PHE A 30 15.84 -4.27 3.24
CA PHE A 30 16.60 -3.31 2.45
C PHE A 30 16.29 -1.87 2.85
N LEU A 31 15.01 -1.51 2.99
CA LEU A 31 14.60 -0.15 3.35
C LEU A 31 15.15 0.28 4.72
N ARG A 32 15.28 -0.66 5.67
CA ARG A 32 15.83 -0.38 7.01
C ARG A 32 17.32 -0.03 7.00
N GLU A 33 18.05 -0.38 5.95
CA GLU A 33 19.47 -0.02 5.79
C GLU A 33 19.65 1.44 5.36
N LEU A 34 18.59 2.10 4.87
CA LEU A 34 18.66 3.45 4.31
C LEU A 34 18.67 4.57 5.36
N GLU A 35 18.69 4.26 6.67
CA GLU A 35 18.66 5.24 7.77
C GLU A 35 17.58 6.33 7.63
N THR A 36 16.40 5.96 7.10
CA THR A 36 15.27 6.88 6.87
C THR A 36 13.98 6.41 7.56
N THR A 37 13.01 7.33 7.67
CA THR A 37 11.66 7.02 8.19
C THR A 37 10.89 6.22 7.15
N ILE A 38 10.33 5.08 7.57
CA ILE A 38 9.56 4.19 6.69
C ILE A 38 8.07 4.38 6.96
N ILE A 39 7.35 4.85 5.94
CA ILE A 39 5.88 4.94 5.90
C ILE A 39 5.37 3.87 4.93
N VAL A 40 4.56 2.93 5.42
CA VAL A 40 4.04 1.84 4.60
C VAL A 40 2.61 2.14 4.17
N ASN A 41 2.41 2.35 2.87
CA ASN A 41 1.09 2.43 2.26
C ASN A 41 0.44 1.05 2.23
N ILE A 42 -0.77 0.92 2.79
CA ILE A 42 -1.58 -0.30 2.70
C ILE A 42 -2.87 -0.01 1.94
N ALA A 43 -3.25 -0.95 1.09
CA ALA A 43 -4.51 -0.92 0.34
C ALA A 43 -5.20 -2.28 0.48
N GLY A 44 -6.51 -2.24 0.68
CA GLY A 44 -7.37 -3.40 0.83
C GLY A 44 -8.76 -3.10 0.30
N PHE A 45 -9.55 -4.16 0.13
CA PHE A 45 -10.90 -4.14 -0.40
C PHE A 45 -11.97 -4.24 0.69
N THR A 46 -11.59 -4.70 1.89
CA THR A 46 -12.49 -4.80 3.04
C THR A 46 -11.77 -4.38 4.32
N ILE A 47 -12.54 -4.05 5.37
CA ILE A 47 -12.00 -3.72 6.69
C ILE A 47 -11.13 -4.86 7.23
N GLU A 48 -11.53 -6.11 7.00
CA GLU A 48 -10.80 -7.31 7.42
C GLU A 48 -9.44 -7.40 6.72
N GLU A 49 -9.36 -7.03 5.44
CA GLU A 49 -8.08 -6.99 4.73
C GLU A 49 -7.15 -5.92 5.29
N PHE A 50 -7.67 -4.71 5.55
CA PHE A 50 -6.89 -3.65 6.19
C PHE A 50 -6.40 -4.09 7.59
N ALA A 51 -7.28 -4.68 8.41
CA ALA A 51 -6.92 -5.18 9.73
C ALA A 51 -5.85 -6.28 9.67
N ARG A 52 -5.96 -7.20 8.70
CA ARG A 52 -4.97 -8.25 8.48
C ARG A 52 -3.60 -7.69 8.08
N LEU A 53 -3.58 -6.73 7.15
CA LEU A 53 -2.34 -6.07 6.72
C LEU A 53 -1.69 -5.31 7.87
N ALA A 54 -2.46 -4.47 8.58
CA ALA A 54 -1.97 -3.70 9.71
C ALA A 54 -1.43 -4.61 10.82
N SER A 55 -2.15 -5.67 11.19
CA SER A 55 -1.71 -6.62 12.23
C SER A 55 -0.43 -7.37 11.87
N ALA A 56 -0.22 -7.66 10.58
CA ALA A 56 1.01 -8.30 10.14
C ALA A 56 2.20 -7.33 10.14
N LEU A 57 1.98 -6.08 9.73
CA LEU A 57 3.01 -5.04 9.69
C LEU A 57 3.39 -4.51 11.08
N ASP A 58 2.45 -4.48 12.03
CA ASP A 58 2.69 -4.09 13.43
C ASP A 58 3.75 -4.99 14.12
N ARG A 59 3.85 -6.25 13.71
CA ARG A 59 4.87 -7.19 14.20
C ARG A 59 6.26 -6.93 13.63
N ALA A 60 6.36 -6.14 12.55
CA ALA A 60 7.61 -5.85 11.88
C ALA A 60 8.28 -4.62 12.49
N LYS A 61 9.59 -4.71 12.73
CA LYS A 61 10.37 -3.58 13.26
C LYS A 61 10.80 -2.65 12.13
N GLY A 62 10.94 -1.36 12.46
CA GLY A 62 11.48 -0.35 11.55
C GLY A 62 10.43 0.37 10.71
N ILE A 63 9.15 0.04 10.86
CA ILE A 63 8.04 0.82 10.28
C ILE A 63 7.67 1.92 11.27
N SER A 64 7.59 3.16 10.79
CA SER A 64 7.23 4.31 11.62
C SER A 64 5.73 4.63 11.53
N VAL A 65 5.14 4.47 10.35
CA VAL A 65 3.74 4.83 10.08
C VAL A 65 3.12 3.85 9.09
N LEU A 66 1.83 3.56 9.29
CA LEU A 66 0.97 2.95 8.28
C LEU A 66 0.08 4.02 7.65
N GLU A 67 0.11 4.13 6.34
CA GLU A 67 -0.77 5.01 5.56
C GLU A 67 -1.89 4.17 4.93
N LEU A 68 -3.14 4.45 5.30
CA LEU A 68 -4.28 3.74 4.74
C LEU A 68 -4.71 4.39 3.41
N ASN A 69 -4.54 3.65 2.32
CA ASN A 69 -5.01 4.07 1.01
C ASN A 69 -6.49 3.74 0.81
N ILE A 70 -7.36 4.68 1.20
CA ILE A 70 -8.82 4.59 1.04
C ILE A 70 -9.33 5.31 -0.21
N SER A 71 -8.43 5.72 -1.09
CA SER A 71 -8.74 6.58 -2.25
C SER A 71 -9.35 5.82 -3.42
N CYS A 72 -9.16 4.49 -3.51
CA CYS A 72 -9.77 3.67 -4.54
C CYS A 72 -11.22 3.34 -4.17
N PRO A 73 -12.23 3.90 -4.86
CA PRO A 73 -13.62 3.52 -4.65
C PRO A 73 -13.78 2.09 -5.14
N ASN A 74 -14.04 1.16 -4.23
CA ASN A 74 -14.18 -0.22 -4.65
C ASN A 74 -15.49 -0.47 -5.39
N VAL A 75 -15.35 -1.10 -6.55
CA VAL A 75 -16.38 -1.34 -7.57
C VAL A 75 -17.51 -2.27 -7.12
N LYS A 76 -17.39 -2.95 -5.98
CA LYS A 76 -18.40 -3.89 -5.46
C LYS A 76 -19.42 -3.25 -4.51
N ALA A 77 -19.11 -2.10 -3.91
CA ALA A 77 -19.98 -1.39 -2.97
C ALA A 77 -20.62 -0.12 -3.57
N GLY A 78 -20.66 0.00 -4.90
CA GLY A 78 -21.24 1.18 -5.56
C GLY A 78 -20.39 2.45 -5.43
N GLY A 79 -19.07 2.33 -5.19
CA GLY A 79 -18.14 3.46 -5.15
C GLY A 79 -17.81 4.00 -3.76
N MET A 80 -18.25 3.33 -2.69
CA MET A 80 -17.82 3.64 -1.32
C MET A 80 -16.59 2.80 -0.93
N ALA A 81 -15.72 3.35 -0.09
CA ALA A 81 -14.53 2.65 0.41
C ALA A 81 -14.90 1.53 1.41
N PHE A 82 -16.03 1.70 2.12
CA PHE A 82 -16.63 0.77 3.09
C PHE A 82 -18.15 0.90 3.04
#